data_AF-A0A7W6FQT0-F1
#
_entry.id   AF-A0A7W6FQT0-F1
#
_cell.length_a   1.000
_cell.length_b   1.000
_cell.length_c   1.000
_cell.angle_alpha   90.00
_cell.angle_beta   90.00
_cell.angle_gamma   90.00
#
_symmetry.space_group_name_H-M   'P 1'
#
loop_
_entity.id
_entity.type
_entity.pdbx_description
1 polymer ?
#
loop_
_entity_poly.entity_id
_entity_poly.type
_entity_poly.pdbx_seq_one_letter_code
_entity_poly.pdbx_strand_id
1 'polypeptide(L)' 'MPSRELPKVIFRVPPELKAWLTDRAKTNHRSANSELVAILERAMASDREVDA' A
#
# COMPACT_ATOMS: atom_id res chain seq x y z
N MET A 1 5.96 -17.18 -4.60
CA MET A 1 4.81 -17.56 -3.75
C MET A 1 3.56 -16.92 -4.33
N PRO A 2 2.47 -17.67 -4.55
CA PRO A 2 1.22 -17.08 -5.01
C PRO A 2 0.62 -16.16 -3.94
N SER A 3 0.10 -15.00 -4.35
CA SER A 3 -0.43 -13.95 -3.46
C SER A 3 -1.49 -14.43 -2.46
N ARG A 4 -2.12 -15.59 -2.70
CA ARG A 4 -3.15 -16.18 -1.82
C ARG A 4 -2.58 -16.86 -0.58
N GLU A 5 -1.29 -17.20 -0.59
CA GLU A 5 -0.59 -17.84 0.54
C GLU A 5 0.03 -16.81 1.50
N LEU A 6 0.04 -15.53 1.13
CA LEU A 6 0.57 -14.47 1.99
C LEU A 6 -0.41 -14.18 3.14
N PRO A 7 0.10 -13.90 4.36
CA PRO A 7 -0.73 -13.51 5.48
C PRO A 7 -1.49 -12.21 5.18
N LYS A 8 -2.75 -12.16 5.61
CA LYS A 8 -3.62 -11.01 5.37
C LYS A 8 -3.56 -10.05 6.55
N VAL A 9 -3.51 -8.76 6.25
CA VAL A 9 -3.74 -7.69 7.22
C VAL A 9 -5.03 -6.96 6.85
N ILE A 10 -5.90 -6.76 7.84
CA ILE A 10 -7.18 -6.07 7.66
C ILE A 10 -7.02 -4.64 8.14
N PHE A 11 -7.07 -3.68 7.22
CA PHE A 11 -7.07 -2.26 7.55
C PHE A 11 -8.52 -1.74 7.61
N ARG A 12 -8.88 -1.14 8.74
CA ARG A 12 -10.12 -0.37 8.91
C ARG A 12 -9.75 1.10 8.80
N VAL A 13 -10.24 1.76 7.76
CA VAL A 13 -9.88 3.13 7.43
C VAL A 13 -11.11 3.94 7.09
N PRO A 14 -11.07 5.28 7.23
CA PRO A 14 -12.13 6.14 6.74
C PRO A 14 -12.42 5.92 5.24
N PRO A 15 -13.67 6.10 4.80
CA PRO A 15 -14.08 5.84 3.41
C PRO A 15 -13.30 6.70 2.40
N GLU A 16 -12.99 7.95 2.74
CA GLU A 16 -12.23 8.87 1.92
C GLU A 16 -10.80 8.38 1.65
N LEU A 17 -10.16 7.75 2.63
CA LEU A 17 -8.81 7.19 2.45
C LEU A 17 -8.85 5.99 1.49
N LYS A 18 -9.87 5.15 1.61
CA LYS A 18 -10.06 4.00 0.71
C LYS A 18 -10.32 4.46 -0.72
N ALA A 19 -11.14 5.51 -0.90
CA ALA A 19 -11.42 6.11 -2.20
C ALA A 19 -10.13 6.66 -2.83
N TRP A 20 -9.37 7.46 -2.07
CA TRP A 20 -8.08 7.98 -2.49
C TRP A 20 -7.10 6.90 -2.95
N LEU A 21 -6.94 5.82 -2.16
CA LEU A 21 -6.05 4.72 -2.52
C LEU A 21 -6.50 4.02 -3.81
N THR A 22 -7.81 3.84 -3.98
CA THR A 22 -8.39 3.19 -5.16
C THR A 22 -8.13 4.01 -6.42
N ASP A 23 -8.36 5.32 -6.36
CA ASP A 23 -8.17 6.19 -7.52
C ASP A 23 -6.69 6.36 -7.87
N ARG A 24 -5.83 6.52 -6.87
CA ARG A 24 -4.38 6.53 -7.06
C ARG A 24 -3.88 5.23 -7.72
N ALA A 25 -4.40 4.08 -7.30
CA ALA A 25 -4.03 2.79 -7.89
C ALA A 25 -4.42 2.70 -9.38
N LYS A 26 -5.60 3.22 -9.76
CA LYS A 26 -6.03 3.30 -11.17
C LYS A 26 -5.07 4.18 -11.99
N THR A 27 -4.72 5.36 -11.48
CA THR A 27 -3.76 6.26 -12.15
C THR A 27 -2.41 5.59 -12.37
N ASN A 28 -1.98 4.75 -11.44
CA ASN A 28 -0.71 4.04 -11.52
C ASN A 28 -0.78 2.68 -12.23
N HIS A 29 -1.92 2.34 -12.84
CA HIS A 29 -2.17 1.03 -13.49
C HIS A 29 -1.88 -0.17 -12.57
N ARG A 30 -2.22 -0.05 -11.28
CA ARG A 30 -1.99 -1.06 -10.24
C ARG A 30 -3.29 -1.49 -9.58
N SER A 31 -3.25 -2.64 -8.92
CA SER A 31 -4.27 -2.99 -7.93
C SER A 31 -4.13 -2.11 -6.68
N ALA A 32 -5.23 -1.88 -5.95
CA ALA A 32 -5.18 -1.14 -4.69
C ALA A 32 -4.21 -1.76 -3.66
N ASN A 33 -4.10 -3.09 -3.64
CA ASN A 33 -3.14 -3.80 -2.79
C ASN A 33 -1.70 -3.53 -3.24
N SER A 34 -1.41 -3.63 -4.54
CA SER A 34 -0.07 -3.36 -5.08
C SER A 34 0.35 -1.91 -4.87
N GLU A 35 -0.58 -0.96 -4.95
CA GLU A 35 -0.29 0.45 -4.66
C GLU A 35 -0.03 0.68 -3.16
N LEU A 36 -0.81 0.04 -2.28
CA LEU A 36 -0.57 0.12 -0.84
C LEU A 36 0.82 -0.43 -0.48
N VAL A 37 1.20 -1.57 -1.04
CA VAL A 37 2.54 -2.14 -0.85
C VAL A 37 3.63 -1.17 -1.31
N ALA A 38 3.49 -0.57 -2.50
CA ALA A 38 4.46 0.40 -3.01
C ALA A 38 4.57 1.67 -2.14
N ILE A 39 3.48 2.11 -1.51
CA ILE A 39 3.50 3.22 -0.54
C ILE A 39 4.28 2.82 0.71
N LEU A 40 4.02 1.62 1.25
CA LEU A 40 4.69 1.12 2.45
C LEU A 40 6.18 0.89 2.22
N GLU A 41 6.58 0.34 1.07
CA GLU A 41 7.98 0.16 0.70
C GLU A 41 8.75 1.49 0.66
N ARG A 42 8.13 2.55 0.12
CA ARG A 42 8.72 3.90 0.10
C ARG A 42 8.84 4.49 1.50
N ALA A 43 7.80 4.36 2.33
CA ALA A 43 7.83 4.85 3.71
C ALA A 43 8.93 4.14 4.52
N MET A 44 9.03 2.81 4.41
CA MET A 44 10.07 2.03 5.07
C MET A 44 11.50 2.40 4.62
N ALA A 45 11.68 2.74 3.34
CA ALA A 45 12.98 3.20 2.84
C ALA A 45 13.33 4.57 3.46
N SER A 46 12.37 5.49 3.52
CA SER A 46 12.56 6.80 4.13
C SER A 46 12.82 6.73 5.64
N ASP A 47 12.13 5.86 6.38
CA ASP A 47 12.38 5.68 7.82
C ASP A 47 13.84 5.25 8.09
N ARG A 48 14.39 4.36 7.26
CA ARG A 48 15.78 3.89 7.37
C ARG A 48 16.83 4.98 7.09
N GLU A 49 16.50 5.96 6.24
CA GLU A 49 17.40 7.08 5.93
C GLU A 49 17.41 8.12 7.06
N VAL A 50 16.34 8.22 7.85
CA VAL A 50 16.24 9.15 8.98
C VAL A 50 16.94 8.62 10.22
N ASP A 51 17.00 7.30 10.38
CA ASP A 51 17.63 6.63 11.53
C ASP A 51 19.16 6.38 11.35
N ALA A 52 19.74 6.70 10.19
CA ALA A 52 21.15 6.48 9.84
C ALA A 52 22.00 7.76 9.94
#